data_AF-A0A192A813-F1
#
_entry.id   AF-A0A192A813-F1
#
_cell.length_a   1.000
_cell.length_b   1.000
_cell.length_c   1.000
_cell.angle_alpha   90.00
_cell.angle_beta   90.00
_cell.angle_gamma   90.00
#
_symmetry.space_group_name_H-M   'P 1'
#
loop_
_entity.id
_entity.type
_entity.pdbx_description
1 polymer ?
#
loop_
_entity_poly.entity_id
_entity_poly.type
_entity_poly.pdbx_seq_one_letter_code
_entity_poly.pdbx_strand_id
1 'polypeptide(L)' 'MDNWDQVSGYGWEHPSGWAIALMNVRGQPAYMLSRNGAIHGPFDSLADAKARHAILVPCFEPADIDSAKSMGEVSD' A
#
# COMPACT_ATOMS: atom_id res chain seq x y z
N MET A 1 -1.88 -4.14 10.74
CA MET A 1 -2.51 -3.24 9.76
C MET A 1 -1.89 -1.87 9.99
N ASP A 2 -1.75 -1.04 8.97
CA ASP A 2 -1.13 0.31 9.03
C ASP A 2 0.37 0.42 8.71
N ASN A 3 0.88 -0.41 7.79
CA ASN A 3 2.10 -0.06 7.06
C ASN A 3 1.81 1.00 5.98
N TRP A 4 1.03 2.03 6.33
CA TRP A 4 0.69 3.13 5.43
C TRP A 4 1.51 4.35 5.82
N ASP A 5 2.44 4.74 4.97
CA ASP A 5 3.27 5.91 5.16
C ASP A 5 2.64 7.12 4.49
N GLN A 6 2.46 8.20 5.24
CA GLN A 6 1.96 9.45 4.70
C GLN A 6 3.09 10.19 3.98
N VAL A 7 3.06 10.20 2.65
CA VAL A 7 4.07 10.86 1.81
C VAL A 7 3.73 12.33 1.54
N SER A 8 2.47 12.74 1.75
CA SER A 8 2.04 14.14 1.68
C SER A 8 0.75 14.39 2.46
N GLY A 9 0.33 15.66 2.58
CA GLY A 9 -0.96 16.01 3.21
C GLY A 9 -2.19 15.33 2.60
N TYR A 10 -2.06 14.79 1.37
CA TYR A 10 -3.14 14.18 0.61
C TYR A 10 -2.79 12.78 0.10
N GLY A 11 -1.67 12.18 0.51
CA GLY A 11 -1.14 10.96 -0.11
C GLY A 11 -0.56 9.99 0.89
N TRP A 12 -0.89 8.71 0.73
CA TRP A 12 -0.38 7.59 1.51
C TRP A 12 0.12 6.47 0.59
N GLU A 13 1.21 5.83 0.97
CA GLU A 13 1.78 4.68 0.25
C GLU A 13 1.87 3.46 1.17
N HIS A 14 1.78 2.27 0.60
CA HIS A 14 1.92 1.00 1.31
C HIS A 14 3.04 0.18 0.66
N PRO A 15 3.89 -0.53 1.43
CA PRO A 15 4.99 -1.37 0.92
C PRO A 15 4.60 -2.41 -0.14
N SER A 16 3.30 -2.75 -0.24
CA SER A 16 2.78 -3.63 -1.29
C SER A 16 2.62 -2.95 -2.66
N GLY A 17 3.03 -1.68 -2.78
CA GLY A 17 2.96 -0.87 -3.99
C GLY A 17 1.60 -0.22 -4.23
N TRP A 18 0.75 -0.15 -3.20
CA TRP A 18 -0.53 0.54 -3.26
C TRP A 18 -0.38 1.98 -2.77
N ALA A 19 -1.12 2.89 -3.37
CA ALA A 19 -1.17 4.29 -2.97
C ALA A 19 -2.63 4.74 -2.79
N ILE A 20 -2.87 5.61 -1.80
CA ILE A 20 -4.12 6.33 -1.61
C ILE A 20 -3.85 7.81 -1.81
N ALA A 21 -4.68 8.47 -2.63
CA ALA A 21 -4.62 9.92 -2.83
C ALA A 21 -5.98 10.56 -2.60
N LEU A 22 -6.01 11.70 -1.90
CA LEU A 22 -7.18 12.56 -1.79
C LEU A 22 -7.23 13.47 -3.03
N MET A 23 -8.26 13.32 -3.84
CA MET A 23 -8.45 14.05 -5.10
C MET A 23 -9.81 14.73 -5.15
N ASN A 24 -9.94 15.79 -5.95
CA ASN A 24 -11.23 16.44 -6.17
C ASN A 24 -11.95 15.78 -7.36
N VAL A 25 -12.95 14.94 -7.09
CA VAL A 25 -13.73 14.23 -8.10
C VAL A 25 -15.08 14.92 -8.24
N ARG A 26 -15.35 15.50 -9.40
CA ARG A 26 -16.60 16.26 -9.69
C ARG A 26 -16.88 17.38 -8.67
N GLY A 27 -15.84 18.02 -8.15
CA GLY A 27 -15.98 19.11 -7.18
C GLY A 27 -16.12 18.67 -5.73
N GLN A 28 -16.00 17.37 -5.44
CA GLN A 28 -15.99 16.85 -4.07
C GLN A 28 -14.67 16.12 -3.76
N PRO A 29 -14.09 16.31 -2.55
CA PRO A 29 -12.91 15.57 -2.13
C PRO A 29 -13.26 14.09 -1.95
N ALA A 30 -12.45 13.20 -2.54
CA ALA A 30 -12.61 11.77 -2.44
C ALA A 30 -11.26 11.05 -2.45
N TYR A 31 -11.17 9.94 -1.71
CA TYR A 31 -9.98 9.10 -1.67
C TYR A 31 -10.00 8.11 -2.83
N MET A 32 -8.88 7.97 -3.53
CA MET A 32 -8.70 6.98 -4.57
C MET A 32 -7.57 6.03 -4.19
N LEU A 33 -7.83 4.73 -4.29
CA LEU A 33 -6.84 3.68 -4.08
C LEU A 33 -6.30 3.23 -5.44
N SER A 34 -4.98 3.17 -5.61
CA SER A 34 -4.37 2.81 -6.90
C SER A 34 -3.13 1.93 -6.75
N ARG A 35 -2.88 1.12 -7.79
CA ARG A 35 -1.66 0.32 -7.95
C ARG A 35 -1.45 -0.01 -9.43
N ASN A 36 -0.27 0.26 -9.96
CA ASN A 36 0.12 -0.11 -11.33
C ASN A 36 -0.93 0.27 -12.40
N GLY A 37 -1.54 1.45 -12.28
CA GLY A 37 -2.57 1.92 -13.21
C GLY A 37 -4.00 1.42 -12.93
N ALA A 38 -4.20 0.45 -12.03
CA ALA A 38 -5.52 0.11 -11.51
C ALA A 38 -5.97 1.18 -10.50
N ILE A 39 -7.23 1.61 -10.60
CA ILE A 39 -7.83 2.62 -9.72
C ILE A 39 -9.12 2.05 -9.13
N HIS A 40 -9.31 2.23 -7.82
CA HIS A 40 -10.52 1.93 -7.07
C HIS A 40 -11.00 3.16 -6.32
N GLY A 41 -12.32 3.32 -6.24
CA GLY A 41 -12.99 4.47 -5.63
C GLY A 41 -13.91 5.17 -6.64
N PRO A 42 -14.33 6.43 -6.36
CA PRO A 42 -13.98 7.23 -5.18
C PRO A 42 -14.47 6.62 -3.85
N PHE A 43 -13.75 6.90 -2.77
CA PHE A 43 -14.15 6.56 -1.39
C PHE A 43 -14.36 7.84 -0.58
N ASP A 44 -15.32 7.81 0.34
CA ASP A 44 -15.67 8.96 1.18
C ASP A 44 -14.64 9.18 2.31
N SER A 45 -13.93 8.13 2.72
CA SER A 45 -12.94 8.19 3.80
C SER A 45 -11.66 7.42 3.49
N LEU A 46 -10.57 7.82 4.15
CA LEU A 46 -9.30 7.09 4.13
C LEU A 46 -9.48 5.65 4.67
N ALA A 47 -10.37 5.47 5.64
CA ALA A 47 -10.65 4.16 6.23
C ALA A 47 -11.28 3.20 5.20
N ASP A 48 -12.20 3.68 4.37
CA ASP A 48 -12.84 2.87 3.32
C ASP A 48 -11.83 2.45 2.24
N ALA A 49 -10.93 3.35 1.85
CA ALA A 49 -9.86 3.04 0.93
C ALA A 49 -8.89 1.97 1.50
N LYS A 50 -8.54 2.09 2.79
CA LYS A 50 -7.73 1.08 3.50
C LYS A 50 -8.46 -0.26 3.64
N ALA A 51 -9.76 -0.24 3.93
CA ALA A 51 -10.57 -1.46 4.01
C ALA A 51 -10.64 -2.16 2.65
N ARG A 52 -10.76 -1.40 1.55
CA ARG A 52 -10.70 -1.97 0.21
C ARG A 52 -9.34 -2.61 -0.09
N HIS A 53 -8.25 -1.96 0.31
CA HIS A 53 -6.90 -2.54 0.20
C HIS A 53 -6.78 -3.87 0.95
N ALA A 54 -7.30 -3.96 2.18
CA ALA A 54 -7.26 -5.19 2.98
C ALA A 54 -7.97 -6.38 2.31
N ILE A 55 -9.00 -6.10 1.50
CA ILE A 55 -9.69 -7.11 0.68
C ILE A 55 -8.84 -7.53 -0.53
N LEU A 56 -8.14 -6.58 -1.15
CA LEU A 56 -7.36 -6.80 -2.37
C LEU A 56 -5.97 -7.41 -2.12
N VAL A 57 -5.42 -7.21 -0.92
CA VAL A 57 -4.15 -7.79 -0.49
C VAL A 57 -4.39 -8.60 0.78
N PRO A 58 -5.03 -9.78 0.69
CA PRO A 58 -5.11 -10.68 1.82
C PRO A 58 -3.69 -11.19 2.12
N CYS A 59 -3.16 -10.85 3.30
CA CYS A 59 -1.81 -11.22 3.76
C CYS A 59 -0.67 -10.62 2.91
N PHE A 60 -0.26 -9.39 3.23
CA PHE A 60 1.15 -9.04 3.07
C PHE A 60 1.89 -9.64 4.28
N GLU A 61 2.30 -10.90 4.17
CA GLU A 61 3.38 -11.40 5.02
C GLU A 61 4.62 -10.59 4.61
N PRO A 62 5.22 -9.77 5.49
CA PRO A 62 6.47 -9.10 5.16
C PRO A 62 7.50 -10.21 4.97
N ALA A 63 7.73 -10.63 3.73
CA ALA A 63 8.80 -11.58 3.43
C ALA A 63 10.08 -11.01 4.02
N ASP A 64 10.67 -11.76 4.94
CA ASP A 64 11.88 -11.45 5.69
C ASP A 64 12.96 -10.85 4.78
N ILE A 65 13.08 -9.52 4.79
CA ILE A 65 14.27 -8.82 4.29
C ILE A 65 15.24 -8.75 5.46
N ASP A 66 15.63 -9.91 6.01
CA ASP A 66 16.83 -10.04 6.83
C ASP A 66 17.30 -11.50 6.85
N SER A 67 18.06 -11.87 5.83
CA SER A 67 19.28 -12.63 6.06
C SER A 67 20.13 -12.48 4.81
N ALA A 68 20.99 -11.48 4.92
CA ALA A 68 22.12 -11.26 4.05
C ALA A 68 22.85 -12.58 3.76
N LYS A 69 23.43 -12.62 2.55
CA LYS A 69 24.59 -13.42 2.21
C LYS A 69 25.42 -13.78 3.45
N SER A 70 25.45 -15.06 3.81
CA SER A 70 26.63 -15.63 4.44
C SER A 70 27.22 -16.64 3.46
N MET A 71 28.38 -16.27 2.93
CA MET A 71 29.25 -17.13 2.15
C MET A 71 29.86 -18.22 3.04
N GLY A 72 30.23 -19.35 2.41
CA GLY A 72 31.09 -20.39 2.98
C GLY A 72 30.28 -21.41 3.79
N GLU A 73 30.48 -22.71 3.66
CA GLU A 73 31.75 -23.40 3.47
C GLU A 73 31.47 -24.83 2.97
N VAL A 74 32.35 -25.29 2.09
CA VAL A 74 32.49 -26.67 1.61
C VAL A 74 33.21 -27.50 2.68
N SER A 75 32.88 -28.79 2.80
CA SER A 75 33.74 -29.96 3.18
C SER A 75 32.91 -30.95 4.01
N ASP A 76 33.03 -32.27 3.93
CA ASP A 76 33.61 -33.29 3.03
C ASP A 76 32.72 -34.53 3.25
#